data_AF-A0A6P0T609-F1
#
_entry.id   AF-A0A6P0T609-F1
#
_cell.length_a   1.000
_cell.length_b   1.000
_cell.length_c   1.000
_cell.angle_alpha   90.00
_cell.angle_beta   90.00
_cell.angle_gamma   90.00
#
_symmetry.space_group_name_H-M   'P 1'
#
loop_
_entity.id
_entity.type
_entity.pdbx_description
1 polymer ?
#
loop_
_entity_poly.entity_id
_entity_poly.type
_entity_poly.pdbx_seq_one_letter_code
_entity_poly.pdbx_strand_id
1 'polypeptide(L)'
;MQFPDEHILMINTTHLLVQNVLDLNQGAIVTGASGEESPAAKMSKLLCEHIYDLALMGQKSFGPDEMKAFVERSNQVLTQLTKK
;
A
#
# COMPACT_ATOMS: atom_id res chain seq x y z
N MET A 1 -26.41 -6.75 -16.22
CA MET A 1 -25.08 -6.13 -16.18
C MET A 1 -24.95 -5.56 -14.78
N GLN A 2 -24.14 -6.17 -13.91
CA GLN A 2 -23.94 -5.64 -12.56
C GLN A 2 -22.86 -4.59 -12.65
N PHE A 3 -23.20 -3.34 -12.33
CA PHE A 3 -22.20 -2.28 -12.22
C PHE A 3 -21.23 -2.66 -11.09
N PRO A 4 -19.93 -2.38 -11.25
CA PRO A 4 -18.96 -2.64 -10.17
C PRO A 4 -19.32 -1.80 -8.96
N ASP A 5 -19.09 -2.34 -7.76
CA ASP A 5 -19.24 -1.60 -6.52
C ASP A 5 -18.25 -0.42 -6.51
N GLU A 6 -18.76 0.79 -6.32
CA GLU A 6 -17.94 2.01 -6.25
C GLU A 6 -17.47 2.23 -4.80
N HIS A 7 -16.16 2.40 -4.62
CA HIS A 7 -15.55 2.72 -3.34
C HIS A 7 -14.69 3.98 -3.47
N ILE A 8 -14.87 4.94 -2.56
CA ILE A 8 -14.11 6.19 -2.53
C ILE A 8 -13.14 6.15 -1.34
N LEU A 9 -11.85 6.29 -1.61
CA LEU A 9 -10.82 6.45 -0.59
C LEU A 9 -10.45 7.92 -0.46
N MET A 10 -10.74 8.53 0.69
CA MET A 10 -10.32 9.89 1.00
C MET A 10 -8.93 9.87 1.65
N ILE A 11 -7.98 10.60 1.07
CA ILE A 11 -6.60 10.67 1.55
C ILE A 11 -6.31 12.04 2.15
N ASN A 12 -5.71 12.06 3.34
CA ASN A 12 -5.14 13.27 3.90
C ASN A 12 -3.70 13.47 3.41
N THR A 13 -3.50 14.33 2.41
CA THR A 13 -2.19 14.66 1.85
C THR A 13 -1.27 15.42 2.81
N THR A 14 -1.80 15.94 3.92
CA THR A 14 -0.98 16.59 4.96
C THR A 14 -0.38 15.60 5.96
N HIS A 15 -0.82 14.34 5.94
CA HIS A 15 -0.33 13.32 6.87
C HIS A 15 1.09 12.88 6.51
N LEU A 16 1.98 12.83 7.51
CA LEU A 16 3.41 12.54 7.31
C LEU A 16 3.66 11.22 6.56
N LEU A 17 2.89 10.17 6.87
CA LEU A 17 3.00 8.89 6.16
C LEU A 17 2.72 9.03 4.65
N VAL A 18 1.70 9.82 4.27
CA VAL A 18 1.32 10.00 2.86
C VAL A 18 2.41 10.77 2.12
N GLN A 19 2.98 11.79 2.76
CA GLN A 19 4.10 12.55 2.21
C GLN A 19 5.34 11.67 2.03
N ASN A 20 5.70 10.86 3.02
CA ASN A 20 6.83 9.94 2.93
C ASN A 20 6.65 8.91 1.80
N VAL A 21 5.42 8.41 1.59
CA VAL A 21 5.12 7.49 0.48
C VAL A 21 5.23 8.19 -0.86
N LEU A 22 4.78 9.44 -0.96
CA LEU A 22 4.89 10.24 -2.18
C LEU A 22 6.37 10.50 -2.54
N ASP A 23 7.20 10.83 -1.56
CA ASP A 23 8.64 11.06 -1.75
C ASP A 23 9.36 9.77 -2.12
N LEU A 24 9.02 8.64 -1.48
CA LEU A 24 9.54 7.32 -1.83
C LEU A 24 9.21 6.95 -3.29
N ASN A 25 7.98 7.26 -3.73
CA ASN A 25 7.54 6.99 -5.09
C ASN A 25 8.20 7.91 -6.12
N GLN A 26 8.60 9.13 -5.77
CA GLN A 26 9.37 10.00 -6.68
C GLN A 26 10.76 9.42 -7.01
N GLY A 27 11.35 8.67 -6.06
CA GLY A 27 12.58 7.91 -6.28
C GLY A 27 12.40 6.61 -7.06
N ALA A 28 11.16 6.23 -7.38
CA ALA A 28 10.86 5.02 -8.14
C ALA A 28 11.18 5.22 -9.62
N ILE A 29 12.42 4.92 -10.00
CA ILE A 29 12.80 4.85 -11.41
C ILE A 29 12.15 3.59 -12.00
N VAL A 30 11.38 3.76 -13.08
CA VAL A 30 10.99 2.64 -13.94
C VAL A 30 12.23 2.24 -14.73
N THR A 31 12.96 1.23 -14.24
CA THR A 31 14.13 0.70 -14.94
C THR A 31 13.69 0.07 -16.26
N GLY A 32 13.89 0.80 -17.34
CA GLY A 32 13.54 0.38 -18.69
C GLY A 32 14.27 -0.90 -19.13
N ALA A 33 13.59 -1.66 -20.00
CA ALA A 33 13.97 -2.87 -20.74
C ALA A 33 13.57 -4.25 -20.16
N SER A 34 13.45 -4.44 -18.84
CA SER A 34 13.05 -5.74 -18.25
C SER A 34 11.67 -5.74 -17.56
N GLY A 35 11.02 -4.57 -17.43
CA GLY A 35 9.71 -4.45 -16.77
C GLY A 35 9.73 -4.67 -15.26
N GLU A 36 10.92 -4.77 -14.66
CA GLU A 36 11.06 -4.96 -13.22
C GLU A 36 10.88 -3.63 -12.48
N GLU A 37 9.95 -3.61 -11.52
CA GLU A 37 9.76 -2.48 -10.62
C GLU A 37 10.97 -2.30 -9.70
N SER A 38 11.43 -1.05 -9.55
CA SER A 38 12.48 -0.70 -8.60
C SER A 38 12.07 -1.02 -7.16
N PRO A 39 13.04 -1.24 -6.25
CA PRO A 39 12.74 -1.48 -4.84
C PRO A 39 11.86 -0.39 -4.21
N ALA A 40 12.07 0.88 -4.59
CA ALA A 40 11.26 2.00 -4.13
C ALA A 40 9.82 1.93 -4.66
N ALA A 41 9.61 1.54 -5.92
CA ALA A 41 8.28 1.33 -6.50
C ALA A 41 7.52 0.23 -5.75
N LYS A 42 8.17 -0.93 -5.56
CA LYS A 42 7.60 -2.08 -4.84
C LYS A 42 7.22 -1.72 -3.41
N MET A 43 8.09 -1.00 -2.72
CA MET A 43 7.84 -0.57 -1.35
C MET A 43 6.71 0.46 -1.26
N SER A 44 6.66 1.43 -2.17
CA SER A 44 5.59 2.42 -2.23
C SER A 44 4.23 1.75 -2.43
N LYS A 45 4.16 0.77 -3.34
CA LYS A 45 2.95 -0.02 -3.59
C LYS A 45 2.47 -0.77 -2.34
N LEU A 46 3.38 -1.47 -1.66
CA LEU A 46 3.07 -2.19 -0.41
C LEU A 46 2.54 -1.25 0.67
N LEU A 47 3.12 -0.05 0.81
CA LEU A 47 2.65 0.96 1.76
C LEU A 47 1.26 1.49 1.39
N CYS A 48 0.99 1.76 0.12
CA CYS A 48 -0.33 2.18 -0.35
C CYS A 48 -1.40 1.12 -0.05
N GLU A 49 -1.11 -0.15 -0.34
CA GLU A 49 -2.00 -1.27 -0.04
C GLU A 49 -2.25 -1.43 1.47
N HIS A 50 -1.22 -1.20 2.30
CA HIS A 50 -1.38 -1.23 3.76
C HIS A 50 -2.22 -0.05 4.29
N ILE A 51 -2.02 1.17 3.78
CA ILE A 51 -2.84 2.34 4.11
C ILE A 51 -4.30 2.09 3.74
N TYR A 52 -4.55 1.45 2.60
CA TYR A 52 -5.89 1.08 2.17
C TYR A 52 -6.55 0.07 3.11
N ASP A 53 -5.83 -0.98 3.53
CA ASP A 53 -6.35 -1.92 4.52
C ASP A 53 -6.72 -1.21 5.83
N LEU A 54 -5.87 -0.30 6.31
CA LEU A 54 -6.15 0.47 7.53
C LEU A 54 -7.43 1.32 7.37
N ALA A 55 -7.62 1.95 6.21
CA ALA A 55 -8.83 2.71 5.92
C ALA A 55 -10.08 1.81 5.89
N LEU A 56 -9.97 0.64 5.26
CA LEU A 56 -11.03 -0.36 5.22
C LEU A 56 -11.37 -0.90 6.62
N MET A 57 -10.37 -1.18 7.46
CA MET A 57 -10.57 -1.62 8.85
C MET A 57 -11.29 -0.57 9.69
N GLY A 58 -11.05 0.71 9.42
CA GLY A 58 -11.77 1.81 10.04
C GLY A 58 -13.26 1.90 9.65
N GLN A 59 -13.65 1.30 8.52
CA GLN A 59 -15.03 1.33 8.00
C GLN A 59 -15.80 0.04 8.27
N LYS A 60 -15.13 -1.12 8.22
CA LYS A 60 -15.75 -2.43 8.44
C LYS A 60 -14.83 -3.36 9.21
N SER A 61 -15.43 -4.27 9.99
CA SER A 61 -14.69 -5.38 10.55
C SER A 61 -14.24 -6.32 9.44
N PHE A 62 -13.00 -6.78 9.53
CA PHE A 62 -12.45 -7.75 8.58
C PHE A 62 -12.93 -9.16 8.92
N GLY A 63 -13.25 -9.93 7.89
CA GLY A 63 -13.39 -11.38 8.01
C GLY A 63 -12.04 -12.06 8.31
N PRO A 64 -12.04 -13.36 8.64
CA PRO A 64 -10.81 -14.10 8.94
C PRO A 64 -9.75 -14.02 7.83
N ASP A 65 -10.17 -14.14 6.57
CA ASP A 65 -9.25 -14.11 5.42
C ASP A 65 -8.69 -12.70 5.16
N GLU A 66 -9.52 -11.67 5.27
CA GLU A 66 -9.09 -10.26 5.13
C GLU A 66 -8.10 -9.90 6.24
N MET A 67 -8.35 -10.34 7.47
CA MET A 67 -7.43 -10.12 8.60
C MET A 67 -6.10 -10.84 8.39
N LYS A 68 -6.13 -12.09 7.92
CA LYS A 68 -4.91 -12.84 7.61
C LYS A 68 -4.09 -12.12 6.53
N ALA A 69 -4.73 -11.69 5.45
CA ALA A 69 -4.07 -10.95 4.38
C ALA A 69 -3.46 -9.62 4.87
N PHE A 70 -4.17 -8.89 5.74
CA PHE A 70 -3.66 -7.67 6.39
C PHE A 70 -2.42 -7.94 7.25
N VAL A 71 -2.44 -9.00 8.08
CA VAL A 71 -1.30 -9.38 8.92
C VAL A 71 -0.10 -9.79 8.08
N GLU A 72 -0.31 -10.59 7.03
CA GLU A 72 0.76 -10.98 6.09
C GLU A 72 1.38 -9.74 5.42
N ARG A 73 0.56 -8.80 4.93
CA ARG A 73 1.04 -7.55 4.34
C ARG A 73 1.78 -6.68 5.34
N SER A 74 1.28 -6.58 6.57
CA SER A 74 1.93 -5.85 7.65
C SER A 74 3.32 -6.42 7.96
N ASN A 75 3.43 -7.74 8.04
CA ASN A 75 4.72 -8.42 8.23
C ASN A 75 5.68 -8.17 7.05
N GLN A 76 5.18 -8.15 5.82
CA GLN A 76 5.99 -7.81 4.65
C GLN A 76 6.51 -6.38 4.73
N VAL A 77 5.66 -5.41 5.04
CA VAL A 77 6.06 -4.00 5.20
C VAL A 77 7.14 -3.87 6.29
N LEU A 78 6.90 -4.42 7.48
CA LEU A 78 7.85 -4.36 8.61
C LEU A 78 9.18 -5.04 8.27
N THR A 79 9.14 -6.17 7.56
CA THR A 79 10.35 -6.87 7.11
C THR A 79 11.13 -6.02 6.11
N GLN A 80 10.47 -5.39 5.13
CA GLN A 80 11.16 -4.55 4.15
C GLN A 80 11.78 -3.31 4.82
N LEU A 81 11.09 -2.69 5.79
CA LEU A 81 11.60 -1.54 6.54
C LEU A 81 12.83 -1.85 7.41
N THR A 82 13.04 -3.12 7.77
CA THR A 82 14.14 -3.55 8.65
C THR A 82 15.27 -4.27 7.91
N LYS A 83 15.16 -4.44 6.60
CA LYS A 83 16.24 -4.99 5.77
C LYS A 83 17.42 -4.01 5.73
N LYS A 84 18.62 -4.55 5.93
CA LYS A 84 19.90 -3.84 5.84
C LYS A 84 20.42 -3.81 4.41
#